data_AF-A0A2A5FMM1-F1
#
_entry.id   AF-A0A2A5FMM1-F1
#
_cell.length_a   1.000
_cell.length_b   1.000
_cell.length_c   1.000
_cell.angle_alpha   90.00
_cell.angle_beta   90.00
_cell.angle_gamma   90.00
#
_symmetry.space_group_name_H-M   'P 1'
#
loop_
_entity.id
_entity.type
_entity.pdbx_description
1 polymer ?
#
loop_
_entity_poly.entity_id
_entity_poly.type
_entity_poly.pdbx_seq_one_letter_code
_entity_poly.pdbx_strand_id
1 'polypeptide(L)'
;GICTGLIHSKTNFNLVLGCDLPFVSVELLKHLVNQVDKEHEAVVPVFQHMPQSLCAVYSKNSMIEFDKAIQENKLKMQEILKGLKTKYITIDESLDFYSPDLFFNVNTKEDLEQIIPKKLRFSNIKETSNNSFL
;
A
#
# COMPACT_ATOMS: atom_id res chain seq x y z
N GLY A 1 -12.48 -9.81 -2.00
CA GLY A 1 -11.25 -9.27 -2.61
C GLY A 1 -10.03 -9.84 -1.94
N ILE A 2 -9.47 -9.14 -0.95
CA ILE A 2 -8.24 -9.53 -0.23
C ILE A 2 -8.35 -10.96 0.33
N CYS A 3 -9.39 -11.24 1.12
CA CYS A 3 -9.61 -12.58 1.69
C CYS A 3 -9.55 -13.70 0.63
N THR A 4 -10.31 -13.55 -0.46
CA THR A 4 -10.29 -14.48 -1.60
C THR A 4 -8.90 -14.62 -2.21
N GLY A 5 -8.18 -13.51 -2.41
CA GLY A 5 -6.81 -13.52 -2.93
C GLY A 5 -5.84 -14.29 -2.01
N LEU A 6 -5.94 -14.08 -0.69
CA LEU A 6 -5.13 -14.80 0.30
C LEU A 6 -5.42 -16.30 0.29
N ILE A 7 -6.70 -16.70 0.19
CA ILE A 7 -7.11 -18.11 0.13
C ILE A 7 -6.47 -18.83 -1.06
N HIS A 8 -6.58 -18.23 -2.25
CA HIS A 8 -6.11 -18.84 -3.49
C HIS A 8 -4.62 -18.67 -3.76
N SER A 9 -3.94 -17.76 -3.06
CA SER A 9 -2.50 -17.58 -3.21
C SER A 9 -1.71 -18.82 -2.75
N LYS A 10 -0.63 -19.11 -3.48
CA LYS A 10 0.33 -20.16 -3.16
C LYS A 10 1.48 -19.67 -2.27
N THR A 11 1.55 -18.37 -1.98
CA THR A 11 2.61 -17.77 -1.16
C THR A 11 2.10 -17.37 0.22
N ASN A 12 2.99 -17.44 1.21
CA ASN A 12 2.67 -17.07 2.59
C ASN A 12 2.48 -15.57 2.78
N PHE A 13 3.17 -14.74 2.02
CA PHE A 13 3.01 -13.29 2.03
C PHE A 13 2.56 -12.80 0.66
N ASN A 14 1.66 -11.82 0.66
CA ASN A 14 0.95 -11.36 -0.52
C ASN A 14 0.92 -9.83 -0.51
N LEU A 15 1.51 -9.24 -1.54
CA LEU A 15 1.37 -7.81 -1.78
C LEU A 15 0.00 -7.53 -2.38
N VAL A 16 -0.77 -6.67 -1.72
CA VAL A 16 -2.09 -6.19 -2.15
C VAL A 16 -1.94 -4.74 -2.61
N LEU A 17 -2.47 -4.45 -3.79
CA LEU A 17 -2.45 -3.13 -4.39
C LEU A 17 -3.83 -2.79 -4.98
N GLY A 18 -4.39 -1.66 -4.56
CA GLY A 18 -5.60 -1.06 -5.14
C GLY A 18 -5.36 -0.67 -6.59
N CYS A 19 -6.32 -0.92 -7.47
CA CYS A 19 -6.23 -0.55 -8.89
C CYS A 19 -6.44 0.95 -9.16
N ASP A 20 -6.83 1.69 -8.12
CA ASP A 20 -7.12 3.12 -8.08
C ASP A 20 -5.91 3.97 -7.63
N LEU A 21 -4.75 3.35 -7.44
CA LEU A 21 -3.50 3.99 -6.98
C LEU A 21 -2.46 4.10 -8.11
N PRO A 22 -2.62 5.01 -9.09
CA PRO A 22 -1.80 5.05 -10.30
C PRO A 22 -0.34 5.46 -10.08
N PHE A 23 -0.01 6.07 -8.94
CA PHE A 23 1.32 6.62 -8.67
C PHE A 23 2.14 5.79 -7.68
N VAL A 24 1.63 4.65 -7.22
CA VAL A 24 2.40 3.73 -6.39
C VAL A 24 3.65 3.27 -7.16
N SER A 25 4.82 3.51 -6.57
CA SER A 25 6.11 3.23 -7.19
C SER A 25 6.58 1.81 -6.92
N VAL A 26 7.37 1.23 -7.83
CA VAL A 26 7.99 -0.09 -7.63
C VAL A 26 8.93 -0.07 -6.43
N GLU A 27 9.58 1.07 -6.19
CA GLU A 27 10.47 1.29 -5.05
C GLU A 27 9.73 1.17 -3.71
N LEU A 28 8.53 1.78 -3.60
CA LEU A 28 7.65 1.61 -2.44
C LEU A 28 7.29 0.13 -2.26
N LEU A 29 6.86 -0.55 -3.32
CA LEU A 29 6.43 -1.96 -3.22
C LEU A 29 7.56 -2.87 -2.75
N LYS A 30 8.77 -2.67 -3.30
CA LYS A 30 9.99 -3.38 -2.85
C LYS A 30 10.31 -3.06 -1.40
N HIS A 31 10.19 -1.80 -1.00
CA HIS A 31 10.40 -1.39 0.39
C HIS A 31 9.48 -2.16 1.34
N LEU A 32 8.17 -2.25 1.04
CA LEU A 32 7.21 -3.00 1.87
C LEU A 32 7.54 -4.50 1.93
N VAL A 33 7.87 -5.13 0.79
CA VAL A 33 8.22 -6.55 0.74
C VAL A 33 9.47 -6.84 1.59
N ASN A 34 10.46 -5.94 1.59
CA ASN A 34 11.69 -6.09 2.38
C ASN A 34 11.45 -5.93 3.90
N GLN A 35 10.32 -5.37 4.31
CA GLN A 35 9.96 -5.24 5.73
C GLN A 35 9.24 -6.46 6.31
N VAL A 36 8.90 -7.45 5.47
CA VAL A 36 8.22 -8.67 5.88
C VAL A 36 9.09 -9.48 6.84
N ASP A 37 8.49 -9.93 7.92
CA ASP A 37 9.09 -10.83 8.90
C ASP A 37 8.08 -11.89 9.34
N LYS A 38 8.53 -12.88 10.14
CA LYS A 38 7.67 -13.97 10.63
C LYS A 38 6.78 -13.57 11.80
N GLU A 39 7.01 -12.39 12.37
CA GLU A 39 6.34 -11.95 13.58
C GLU A 39 5.05 -11.18 13.30
N HIS A 40 4.94 -10.57 12.11
CA HIS A 40 3.81 -9.73 11.74
C HIS A 40 2.95 -10.37 10.65
N GLU A 41 1.65 -10.17 10.79
CA GLU A 41 0.65 -10.68 9.85
C GLU A 41 0.37 -9.69 8.72
N ALA A 42 0.75 -8.43 8.89
CA ALA A 42 0.62 -7.38 7.89
C ALA A 42 1.79 -6.39 7.99
N VAL A 43 2.22 -5.87 6.83
CA VAL A 43 3.11 -4.71 6.71
C VAL A 43 2.32 -3.62 5.99
N VAL A 44 2.03 -2.53 6.67
CA VAL A 44 1.15 -1.47 6.18
C VAL A 44 1.90 -0.13 6.19
N PRO A 45 2.02 0.55 5.04
CA PRO A 45 2.56 1.90 5.04
C PRO A 45 1.60 2.87 5.71
N VAL A 46 2.16 3.82 6.44
CA VAL A 46 1.45 4.98 6.99
C VAL A 46 1.96 6.21 6.24
N PHE A 47 1.05 6.84 5.51
CA PHE A 47 1.34 8.03 4.73
C PHE A 47 0.45 9.15 5.21
N GLN A 48 1.04 10.30 5.59
CA GLN A 48 0.31 11.44 6.15
C GLN A 48 -0.64 11.02 7.29
N HIS A 49 -0.13 10.23 8.24
CA HIS A 49 -0.87 9.67 9.39
C HIS A 49 -1.98 8.66 9.05
N MET A 50 -2.17 8.31 7.78
CA MET A 50 -3.21 7.39 7.33
C MET A 50 -2.61 6.03 6.93
N PRO A 51 -3.06 4.92 7.54
CA PRO A 51 -2.68 3.57 7.11
C PRO A 51 -3.24 3.26 5.72
N GLN A 52 -2.36 2.85 4.81
CA GLN A 52 -2.69 2.53 3.42
C GLN A 52 -2.94 1.03 3.25
N SER A 53 -4.05 0.57 3.83
CA SER A 53 -4.43 -0.86 3.86
C SER A 53 -4.64 -1.51 2.47
N LEU A 54 -4.87 -0.72 1.42
CA LEU A 54 -5.00 -1.20 0.05
C LEU A 54 -3.68 -1.17 -0.73
N CYS A 55 -2.56 -0.80 -0.08
CA CYS A 55 -1.21 -0.91 -0.62
C CYS A 55 -0.30 -1.47 0.48
N ALA A 56 -0.46 -2.77 0.77
CA ALA A 56 0.14 -3.41 1.94
C ALA A 56 0.50 -4.88 1.66
N VAL A 57 1.38 -5.45 2.47
CA VAL A 57 1.67 -6.88 2.43
C VAL A 57 0.89 -7.58 3.53
N TYR A 58 0.20 -8.67 3.19
CA TYR A 58 -0.56 -9.49 4.13
C TYR A 58 -0.03 -10.92 4.13
N SER A 59 0.11 -11.50 5.31
CA SER A 59 0.36 -12.92 5.48
C SER A 59 -0.90 -13.72 5.17
N LYS A 60 -0.77 -15.00 4.81
CA LYS A 60 -1.92 -15.88 4.61
C LYS A 60 -2.70 -16.09 5.91
N ASN A 61 -2.03 -16.06 7.06
CA ASN A 61 -2.66 -16.21 8.38
C ASN A 61 -3.64 -15.07 8.70
N SER A 62 -3.43 -13.87 8.14
CA SER A 62 -4.36 -12.75 8.34
C SER A 62 -5.77 -13.04 7.82
N MET A 63 -5.95 -14.08 6.97
CA MET A 63 -7.26 -14.50 6.49
C MET A 63 -8.25 -14.81 7.62
N ILE A 64 -7.77 -15.23 8.80
CA ILE A 64 -8.62 -15.53 9.96
C ILE A 64 -9.37 -14.27 10.40
N GLU A 65 -8.66 -13.15 10.52
CA GLU A 65 -9.29 -11.88 10.93
C GLU A 65 -10.16 -11.31 9.80
N PHE A 66 -9.77 -11.49 8.54
CA PHE A 66 -10.63 -11.12 7.41
C PHE A 66 -11.95 -11.91 7.39
N ASP A 67 -11.91 -13.22 7.60
CA ASP A 67 -13.10 -14.08 7.61
C ASP A 67 -14.03 -13.71 8.78
N LYS A 68 -13.46 -13.53 9.98
CA LYS A 68 -14.20 -13.05 11.15
C LYS A 68 -14.87 -11.70 10.89
N ALA A 69 -14.15 -10.73 10.33
CA ALA A 69 -14.70 -9.43 9.99
C ALA A 69 -15.83 -9.50 8.96
N ILE A 70 -15.76 -10.43 8.00
CA ILE A 70 -16.84 -10.68 7.03
C ILE A 70 -18.07 -11.25 7.73
N GLN A 71 -17.89 -12.26 8.61
CA GLN A 71 -18.98 -12.87 9.36
C GLN A 71 -19.68 -11.88 10.31
N GLU A 72 -18.92 -10.96 10.92
CA GLU A 72 -19.44 -9.93 11.82
C GLU A 72 -19.93 -8.67 11.08
N ASN A 73 -19.88 -8.62 9.75
CA ASN A 73 -20.17 -7.44 8.93
C ASN A 73 -19.36 -6.18 9.30
N LYS A 74 -18.13 -6.36 9.79
CA LYS A 74 -17.18 -5.30 10.17
C LYS A 74 -16.13 -5.08 9.08
N LEU A 75 -16.57 -4.60 7.92
CA LEU A 75 -15.76 -4.58 6.70
C LEU A 75 -14.78 -3.40 6.58
N LYS A 76 -14.67 -2.54 7.61
CA LYS A 76 -13.74 -1.41 7.59
C LYS A 76 -12.31 -1.93 7.74
N MET A 77 -11.46 -1.72 6.72
CA MET A 77 -10.07 -2.18 6.74
C MET A 77 -9.27 -1.72 7.97
N GLN A 78 -9.49 -0.49 8.44
CA GLN A 78 -8.85 0.01 9.66
C GLN A 78 -9.24 -0.78 10.91
N GLU A 79 -10.46 -1.31 10.99
CA GLU A 79 -10.88 -2.18 12.09
C GLU A 79 -10.25 -3.56 11.97
N ILE A 80 -10.19 -4.12 10.75
CA ILE A 80 -9.53 -5.41 10.49
C ILE A 80 -8.06 -5.36 10.90
N LEU A 81 -7.35 -4.27 10.57
CA LEU A 81 -5.94 -4.09 10.95
C LEU A 81 -5.70 -4.09 12.47
N LYS A 82 -6.70 -3.72 13.29
CA LYS A 82 -6.58 -3.77 14.76
C LYS A 82 -6.59 -5.20 15.31
N GLY A 83 -7.20 -6.13 14.58
CA GLY A 83 -7.20 -7.56 14.92
C GLY A 83 -5.96 -8.31 14.44
N LEU A 84 -5.12 -7.67 13.63
CA LEU A 84 -3.89 -8.24 13.09
C LEU A 84 -2.66 -7.73 13.84
N LYS A 85 -1.64 -8.59 13.98
CA LYS A 85 -0.31 -8.12 14.37
C LYS A 85 0.34 -7.36 13.20
N THR A 86 0.06 -6.06 13.13
CA THR A 86 0.44 -5.19 12.01
C THR A 86 1.73 -4.43 12.29
N LYS A 87 2.69 -4.51 11.36
CA LYS A 87 3.88 -3.67 11.29
C LYS A 87 3.56 -2.42 10.47
N TYR A 88 3.59 -1.26 11.11
CA TYR A 88 3.35 0.01 10.43
C TYR A 88 4.68 0.65 10.01
N ILE A 89 4.77 1.05 8.74
CA ILE A 89 5.98 1.64 8.14
C ILE A 89 5.66 3.08 7.75
N THR A 90 6.32 4.06 8.37
CA THR A 90 6.14 5.47 8.02
C THR A 90 6.72 5.74 6.62
N ILE A 91 5.92 6.39 5.78
CA ILE A 91 6.33 6.87 4.46
C ILE A 91 6.34 8.40 4.49
N ASP A 92 7.53 8.99 4.44
CA ASP A 92 7.75 10.43 4.52
C ASP A 92 8.89 10.87 3.59
N GLU A 93 9.18 12.19 3.61
CA GLU A 93 10.15 12.86 2.75
C GLU A 93 11.60 12.37 2.91
N SER A 94 11.91 11.58 3.95
CA SER A 94 13.25 10.99 4.12
C SER A 94 13.54 9.84 3.15
N LEU A 95 12.53 9.32 2.46
CA LEU A 95 12.66 8.21 1.52
C LEU A 95 12.89 8.74 0.10
N ASP A 96 13.90 8.22 -0.60
CA ASP A 96 14.28 8.66 -1.95
C ASP A 96 13.14 8.53 -2.99
N PHE A 97 12.19 7.62 -2.76
CA PHE A 97 11.04 7.40 -3.63
C PHE A 97 9.78 8.16 -3.20
N TYR A 98 9.87 9.00 -2.18
CA TYR A 98 8.74 9.75 -1.66
C TYR A 98 8.14 10.68 -2.73
N SER A 99 6.82 10.76 -2.72
CA SER A 99 6.07 11.76 -3.45
C SER A 99 4.80 12.10 -2.68
N PRO A 100 4.36 13.37 -2.65
CA PRO A 100 3.09 13.74 -2.03
C PRO A 100 1.88 13.07 -2.71
N ASP A 101 2.04 12.60 -3.96
CA ASP A 101 0.98 11.97 -4.75
C ASP A 101 1.04 10.43 -4.73
N LEU A 102 1.96 9.82 -3.96
CA LEU A 102 2.25 8.38 -4.00
C LEU A 102 1.02 7.49 -3.76
N PHE A 103 0.10 7.94 -2.91
CA PHE A 103 -1.17 7.26 -2.59
C PHE A 103 -2.41 8.02 -3.07
N PHE A 104 -2.27 8.84 -4.11
CA PHE A 104 -3.43 9.52 -4.72
C PHE A 104 -4.40 8.47 -5.27
N ASN A 105 -5.66 8.57 -4.85
CA ASN A 105 -6.72 7.66 -5.28
C ASN A 105 -7.58 8.31 -6.37
N VAL A 106 -7.82 7.58 -7.45
CA VAL A 106 -8.70 8.00 -8.54
C VAL A 106 -10.09 7.41 -8.31
N ASN A 107 -11.01 8.19 -7.74
CA ASN A 107 -12.39 7.76 -7.46
C ASN A 107 -13.41 8.36 -8.44
N THR A 108 -13.12 9.52 -9.01
CA THR A 108 -14.05 10.32 -9.81
C THR A 108 -13.49 10.60 -11.21
N LYS A 109 -14.36 11.07 -12.13
CA LYS A 109 -13.90 11.47 -13.47
C LYS A 109 -12.98 12.69 -13.39
N GLU A 110 -13.26 13.58 -12.45
CA GLU A 110 -12.47 14.77 -12.15
C GLU A 110 -11.06 14.38 -11.64
N ASP A 111 -10.92 13.27 -10.93
CA ASP A 111 -9.61 12.74 -10.53
C ASP A 111 -8.79 12.26 -11.73
N LEU A 112 -9.44 11.72 -12.78
CA LEU A 112 -8.76 11.31 -14.02
C LEU A 112 -8.10 12.50 -14.71
N GLU A 113 -8.74 13.66 -14.71
CA GLU A 113 -8.20 14.89 -15.32
C GLU A 113 -6.94 15.37 -14.59
N GLN A 114 -6.84 15.09 -13.29
CA GLN A 114 -5.66 15.43 -12.48
C GLN A 114 -4.47 14.48 -12.69
N ILE A 115 -4.67 13.33 -13.36
CA ILE A 115 -3.59 12.35 -13.57
C ILE A 115 -2.47 12.94 -14.43
N ILE A 116 -2.80 13.62 -15.53
CA ILE A 116 -1.79 14.13 -16.47
C ILE A 116 -0.86 15.15 -15.77
N PRO A 117 -1.38 16.20 -15.09
CA PRO A 117 -0.54 17.12 -14.34
C PRO A 117 0.31 16.44 -13.24
N LYS A 118 -0.28 15.51 -12.48
CA LYS A 118 0.43 14.79 -11.41
C LYS A 118 1.51 13.86 -11.96
N LYS A 119 1.26 13.20 -13.09
CA LYS A 119 2.24 12.33 -13.76
C LYS A 119 3.47 13.10 -14.23
N LEU A 120 3.30 14.33 -14.73
CA LEU A 120 4.42 15.21 -15.10
C LEU A 120 5.27 15.58 -13.88
N ARG A 121 4.64 15.90 -12.74
CA ARG A 121 5.37 16.15 -11.48
C ARG A 121 6.10 14.90 -10.98
N PHE A 122 5.42 13.75 -11.03
CA PHE A 122 5.97 12.48 -10.55
C PHE A 122 7.17 12.01 -11.37
N SER A 123 7.15 12.22 -12.69
CA SER A 123 8.28 11.91 -13.58
C SER A 123 9.46 12.85 -13.36
N ASN A 124 9.22 14.16 -13.21
CA ASN A 124 10.28 15.13 -12.95
C ASN A 124 11.04 14.85 -11.64
N ILE A 125 10.36 14.41 -10.58
CA ILE A 125 11.02 14.01 -9.32
C ILE A 125 12.02 12.87 -9.57
N LYS A 126 11.63 11.86 -10.37
CA LYS A 126 12.51 10.73 -10.73
C LYS A 126 13.72 11.15 -11.57
N GLU A 127 13.57 12.15 -12.44
CA GLU A 127 14.69 12.66 -13.26
C GLU A 127 15.71 13.45 -12.42
N THR A 128 15.25 14.28 -11.46
CA THR A 128 16.16 15.00 -10.55
C THR A 128 16.97 14.07 -9.65
N SER A 129 16.41 12.96 -9.19
CA SER A 129 17.15 11.97 -8.39
C SER A 129 18.19 11.18 -9.18
N ASN A 130 18.07 11.11 -10.52
CA ASN A 130 19.03 10.45 -11.39
C ASN A 130 20.16 11.39 -11.88
N ASN A 131 19.98 12.71 -11.80
CA ASN A 131 20.96 13.71 -12.25
C ASN A 131 21.87 14.27 -11.13
N SER A 132 21.72 13.82 -9.88
CA SER A 132 22.57 14.23 -8.75
C SER A 132 23.83 13.37 -8.54
N PHE A 133 24.18 12.50 -9.50
CA PHE A 133 25.37 11.63 -9.47
C PHE A 133 26.33 11.84 -10.66
N LEU A 134 26.38 13.03 -11.24
CA LEU A 134 27.43 13.43 -12.21
C LEU A 134 28.24 14.62 -11.69
#